data_AF-A0AAI8D0R3-F1
#
_entry.id   AF-A0AAI8D0R3-F1
#
_cell.length_a   1.000
_cell.length_b   1.000
_cell.length_c   1.000
_cell.angle_alpha   90.00
_cell.angle_beta   90.00
_cell.angle_gamma   90.00
#
_symmetry.space_group_name_H-M   'P 1'
#
loop_
_entity.id
_entity.type
_entity.pdbx_description
1 polymer ?
#
loop_
_entity_poly.entity_id
_entity_poly.type
_entity_poly.pdbx_seq_one_letter_code
_entity_poly.pdbx_strand_id
1 'polypeptide(L)'
;MKLEDFADREPRFVLEEFFSGTLRGYGMTIGRLGGFQNRFTIDARGRFDTSANVLSLTEDYFFDDGHSDTLNWTILKRGENRYEGRETLIDGTAEGEQAGCAFRWQYARDVPDADGSKTRFGFDDWFILHDERHMSVHASLTKLGVEVATLEAFYEKVG
;
A
#
# COMPACT_ATOMS: atom_id res chain seq x y z
N MET A 1 7.08 12.11 5.98
CA MET A 1 6.15 13.20 5.62
C MET A 1 5.20 13.47 6.78
N LYS A 2 4.47 14.59 6.80
CA LYS A 2 3.39 14.81 7.78
C LYS A 2 2.06 14.95 7.05
N LEU A 3 1.01 14.35 7.59
CA LEU A 3 -0.29 14.30 6.92
C LEU A 3 -0.94 15.69 6.80
N GLU A 4 -0.72 16.56 7.80
CA GLU A 4 -1.21 17.95 7.83
C GLU A 4 -0.73 18.81 6.65
N ASP A 5 0.44 18.50 6.07
CA ASP A 5 1.00 19.23 4.93
C ASP A 5 0.17 19.06 3.64
N PHE A 6 -0.73 18.08 3.63
CA PHE A 6 -1.57 17.73 2.48
C PHE A 6 -3.01 18.24 2.59
N ALA A 7 -3.45 18.81 3.72
CA ALA A 7 -4.87 19.10 3.99
C ALA A 7 -5.58 19.90 2.88
N ASP A 8 -4.90 20.89 2.30
CA ASP A 8 -5.42 21.77 1.24
C ASP A 8 -4.90 21.40 -0.16
N ARG A 9 -4.33 20.19 -0.33
CA ARG A 9 -3.78 19.72 -1.60
C ARG A 9 -4.83 18.93 -2.37
N GLU A 10 -5.15 19.41 -3.56
CA GLU A 10 -6.01 18.73 -4.54
C GLU A 10 -5.16 17.87 -5.51
N PRO A 11 -5.73 16.80 -6.10
CA PRO A 11 -7.10 16.31 -5.89
C PRO A 11 -7.30 15.62 -4.53
N ARG A 12 -8.49 15.76 -3.92
CA ARG A 12 -8.82 14.99 -2.71
C ARG A 12 -8.83 13.50 -3.00
N PHE A 13 -8.03 12.75 -2.25
CA PHE A 13 -7.99 11.31 -2.25
C PHE A 13 -9.12 10.72 -1.40
N VAL A 14 -9.75 9.66 -1.92
CA VAL A 14 -10.71 8.83 -1.21
C VAL A 14 -10.34 7.37 -1.46
N LEU A 15 -9.88 6.69 -0.41
CA LEU A 15 -9.31 5.34 -0.51
C LEU A 15 -10.24 4.35 -1.20
N GLU A 16 -11.49 4.29 -0.77
CA GLU A 16 -12.46 3.34 -1.30
C GLU A 16 -12.88 3.65 -2.74
N GLU A 17 -12.75 4.89 -3.21
CA GLU A 17 -13.08 5.27 -4.59
C GLU A 17 -11.91 4.99 -5.53
N PHE A 18 -10.67 5.20 -5.08
CA PHE A 18 -9.50 4.92 -5.89
C PHE A 18 -9.27 3.41 -6.06
N PHE A 19 -9.35 2.66 -4.96
CA PHE A 19 -9.05 1.23 -4.97
C PHE A 19 -10.27 0.35 -5.31
N SER A 20 -11.48 0.90 -5.49
CA SER A 20 -12.62 0.14 -6.00
C SER A 20 -12.59 0.08 -7.53
N GLY A 21 -12.12 -1.04 -8.06
CA GLY A 21 -11.93 -1.27 -9.48
C GLY A 21 -10.71 -2.15 -9.75
N THR A 22 -10.25 -2.14 -11.01
CA THR A 22 -9.01 -2.82 -11.43
C THR A 22 -7.90 -1.79 -11.55
N LEU A 23 -6.75 -2.06 -10.94
CA LEU A 23 -5.56 -1.23 -11.06
C LEU A 23 -4.38 -2.07 -11.50
N ARG A 24 -3.42 -1.42 -12.15
CA ARG A 24 -2.10 -1.97 -12.40
C ARG A 24 -1.05 -1.11 -11.71
N GLY A 25 -0.06 -1.76 -11.13
CA GLY A 25 1.07 -1.10 -10.51
C GLY A 25 2.42 -1.56 -11.04
N TYR A 26 3.41 -0.69 -10.85
CA TYR A 26 4.80 -0.92 -11.21
C TYR A 26 5.68 -0.31 -10.14
N GLY A 27 6.73 -0.99 -9.72
CA GLY A 27 7.61 -0.46 -8.69
C GLY A 27 8.95 -1.14 -8.59
N MET A 28 9.75 -0.64 -7.65
CA MET A 28 11.08 -1.16 -7.34
C MET A 28 11.38 -1.05 -5.85
N THR A 29 12.22 -1.96 -5.38
CA THR A 29 12.75 -1.94 -4.02
C THR A 29 14.20 -1.48 -4.04
N ILE A 30 14.52 -0.51 -3.19
CA ILE A 30 15.84 0.07 -3.03
C ILE A 30 16.30 -0.18 -1.60
N GLY A 31 17.45 -0.84 -1.43
CA GLY A 31 18.01 -1.06 -0.09
C GLY A 31 18.46 0.26 0.53
N ARG A 32 18.51 0.32 1.86
CA ARG A 32 18.85 1.54 2.63
C ARG A 32 20.12 2.28 2.16
N LEU A 33 21.10 1.56 1.61
CA LEU A 33 22.35 2.15 1.08
C LEU A 33 22.25 2.58 -0.39
N GLY A 34 21.04 2.61 -0.97
CA GLY A 34 20.77 3.00 -2.36
C GLY A 34 20.92 1.87 -3.39
N GLY A 35 21.22 0.64 -2.96
CA GLY A 35 21.39 -0.50 -3.86
C GLY A 35 20.05 -1.03 -4.36
N PHE A 36 19.90 -1.16 -5.68
CA PHE A 36 18.76 -1.85 -6.31
C PHE A 36 18.62 -3.27 -5.76
N GLN A 37 17.40 -3.66 -5.36
CA GLN A 37 17.10 -5.02 -4.89
C GLN A 37 16.33 -5.80 -5.94
N ASN A 38 15.15 -5.32 -6.32
CA ASN A 38 14.26 -5.94 -7.29
C ASN A 38 13.30 -4.91 -7.88
N ARG A 39 12.55 -5.33 -8.90
CA ARG A 39 11.37 -4.61 -9.41
C ARG A 39 10.18 -5.54 -9.46
N PHE A 40 8.99 -4.95 -9.44
CA PHE A 40 7.76 -5.72 -9.44
C PHE A 40 6.65 -5.03 -10.24
N THR A 41 5.67 -5.84 -10.63
CA THR A 41 4.37 -5.38 -11.13
C THR A 41 3.27 -5.81 -10.20
N ILE A 42 2.18 -5.05 -10.16
CA ILE A 42 1.03 -5.31 -9.30
C ILE A 42 -0.21 -5.40 -10.19
N ASP A 43 -1.02 -6.44 -10.03
CA ASP A 43 -2.40 -6.43 -10.50
C ASP A 43 -3.31 -6.36 -9.27
N ALA A 44 -4.06 -5.27 -9.13
CA ALA A 44 -4.92 -5.03 -7.98
C ALA A 44 -6.40 -5.00 -8.38
N ARG A 45 -7.24 -5.58 -7.53
CA ARG A 45 -8.70 -5.64 -7.72
C ARG A 45 -9.37 -5.36 -6.39
N GLY A 46 -10.14 -4.27 -6.34
CA GLY A 46 -10.89 -3.91 -5.16
C GLY A 46 -12.37 -3.74 -5.41
N ARG A 47 -13.14 -3.90 -4.34
CA ARG A 47 -14.59 -3.71 -4.30
C ARG A 47 -15.00 -3.10 -2.97
N PHE A 48 -15.61 -1.93 -3.02
CA PHE A 48 -16.19 -1.30 -1.85
C PHE A 48 -17.63 -1.76 -1.60
N ASP A 49 -17.90 -2.25 -0.39
CA ASP A 49 -19.24 -2.51 0.13
C ASP A 49 -19.69 -1.32 0.98
N THR A 50 -20.53 -0.48 0.40
CA THR A 50 -21.13 0.69 1.07
C THR A 50 -22.00 0.34 2.28
N SER A 51 -22.61 -0.85 2.32
CA SER A 51 -23.47 -1.28 3.42
C SER A 51 -22.68 -1.72 4.66
N ALA A 52 -21.50 -2.29 4.43
CA ALA A 52 -20.57 -2.71 5.48
C ALA A 52 -19.48 -1.66 5.79
N ASN A 53 -19.33 -0.64 4.93
CA ASN A 53 -18.24 0.33 4.97
C ASN A 53 -16.85 -0.33 4.84
N VAL A 54 -16.77 -1.37 4.01
CA VAL A 54 -15.58 -2.23 3.86
C VAL A 54 -15.11 -2.25 2.41
N LEU A 55 -13.83 -1.99 2.18
CA LEU A 55 -13.14 -2.28 0.93
C LEU A 55 -12.44 -3.63 1.05
N SER A 56 -12.81 -4.56 0.17
CA SER A 56 -12.00 -5.76 -0.09
C SER A 56 -11.04 -5.45 -1.22
N LEU A 57 -9.74 -5.65 -1.01
CA LEU A 57 -8.70 -5.36 -1.99
C LEU A 57 -7.73 -6.55 -2.07
N THR A 58 -7.61 -7.14 -3.25
CA THR A 58 -6.60 -8.16 -3.55
C THR A 58 -5.53 -7.53 -4.42
N GLU A 59 -4.27 -7.70 -4.05
CA GLU A 59 -3.10 -7.23 -4.79
C GLU A 59 -2.15 -8.38 -5.06
N ASP A 60 -1.95 -8.71 -6.33
CA ASP A 60 -1.02 -9.74 -6.79
C ASP A 60 0.29 -9.07 -7.21
N TYR A 61 1.37 -9.32 -6.48
CA TYR A 61 2.71 -8.83 -6.75
C TYR A 61 3.52 -9.86 -7.52
N PHE A 62 4.21 -9.43 -8.57
CA PHE A 62 5.08 -10.26 -9.38
C PHE A 62 6.47 -9.63 -9.45
N PHE A 63 7.47 -10.31 -8.91
CA PHE A 63 8.85 -9.83 -8.85
C PHE A 63 9.67 -10.32 -10.05
N ASP A 64 10.74 -9.59 -10.38
CA ASP A 64 11.59 -9.90 -11.54
C ASP A 64 12.51 -11.12 -11.36
N ASP A 65 12.64 -11.63 -10.15
CA ASP A 65 13.29 -12.90 -9.81
C ASP A 65 12.35 -14.12 -9.92
N GLY A 66 11.08 -13.90 -10.26
CA GLY A 66 10.05 -14.94 -10.40
C GLY A 66 9.28 -15.24 -9.11
N HIS A 67 9.59 -14.58 -7.99
CA HIS A 67 8.78 -14.64 -6.78
C HIS A 67 7.45 -13.89 -6.98
N SER A 68 6.45 -14.26 -6.18
CA SER A 68 5.14 -13.58 -6.15
C SER A 68 4.57 -13.57 -4.74
N ASP A 69 3.84 -12.52 -4.41
CA ASP A 69 3.11 -12.40 -3.15
C ASP A 69 1.69 -11.91 -3.43
N THR A 70 0.73 -12.30 -2.60
CA THR A 70 -0.65 -11.82 -2.71
C THR A 70 -1.09 -11.24 -1.38
N LEU A 71 -1.51 -9.98 -1.40
CA LEU A 71 -2.10 -9.31 -0.25
C LEU A 71 -3.61 -9.31 -0.40
N ASN A 72 -4.32 -9.78 0.64
CA ASN A 72 -5.78 -9.79 0.69
C ASN A 72 -6.26 -8.91 1.83
N TRP A 73 -6.48 -7.64 1.53
CA TRP A 73 -6.90 -6.64 2.48
C TRP A 73 -8.41 -6.62 2.66
N THR A 74 -8.82 -6.56 3.93
CA THR A 74 -10.15 -6.11 4.37
C THR A 74 -9.97 -4.79 5.09
N ILE A 75 -10.36 -3.69 4.45
CA ILE A 75 -10.16 -2.33 4.93
C ILE A 75 -11.50 -1.75 5.36
N LEU A 76 -11.64 -1.48 6.66
CA LEU A 76 -12.81 -0.89 7.24
C LEU A 76 -12.63 0.63 7.36
N LYS A 77 -13.52 1.39 6.72
CA LYS A 77 -13.58 2.84 6.90
C LYS A 77 -14.15 3.14 8.30
N ARG A 78 -13.32 3.70 9.18
CA ARG A 78 -13.66 4.01 10.58
C ARG A 78 -14.25 5.41 10.75
N GLY A 79 -13.99 6.30 9.81
CA GLY A 79 -14.50 7.66 9.78
C GLY A 79 -14.21 8.32 8.44
N GLU A 80 -14.37 9.64 8.36
CA GLU A 80 -14.17 10.37 7.10
C GLU A 80 -12.75 10.19 6.53
N ASN A 81 -11.74 10.19 7.41
CA ASN A 81 -10.33 10.15 7.02
C ASN A 81 -9.53 9.07 7.77
N ARG A 82 -10.21 8.07 8.35
CA ARG A 82 -9.58 7.02 9.18
C ARG A 82 -9.99 5.63 8.72
N TYR A 83 -9.02 4.73 8.63
CA TYR A 83 -9.19 3.38 8.12
C TYR A 83 -8.47 2.37 9.01
N GLU A 84 -8.96 1.15 9.04
CA GLU A 84 -8.34 0.01 9.72
C GLU A 84 -8.29 -1.18 8.77
N GLY A 85 -7.12 -1.77 8.58
CA GLY A 85 -6.91 -2.90 7.68
C GLY A 85 -6.65 -4.22 8.41
N ARG A 86 -7.13 -5.31 7.80
CA ARG A 86 -6.78 -6.68 8.16
C ARG A 86 -6.29 -7.42 6.93
N GLU A 87 -5.28 -8.27 7.13
CA GLU A 87 -4.74 -9.20 6.15
C GLU A 87 -4.22 -10.43 6.92
N THR A 88 -4.03 -11.56 6.24
CA THR A 88 -3.64 -12.83 6.86
C THR A 88 -2.25 -12.87 7.47
N LEU A 89 -1.30 -12.07 7.00
CA LEU A 89 0.10 -12.09 7.44
C LEU A 89 0.51 -10.86 8.25
N ILE A 90 -0.44 -10.00 8.62
CA ILE A 90 -0.18 -8.90 9.55
C ILE A 90 -0.39 -9.32 11.01
N ASP A 91 0.38 -8.74 11.90
CA ASP A 91 0.17 -8.86 13.34
C ASP A 91 -0.68 -7.68 13.83
N GLY A 92 -1.92 -7.94 14.24
CA GLY A 92 -2.88 -6.91 14.66
C GLY A 92 -3.64 -6.29 13.49
N THR A 93 -3.62 -4.97 13.38
CA THR A 93 -4.35 -4.21 12.37
C THR A 93 -3.44 -3.18 11.72
N ALA A 94 -3.66 -2.93 10.43
CA ALA A 94 -3.11 -1.77 9.76
C ALA A 94 -3.91 -0.51 10.12
N GLU A 95 -3.23 0.62 10.26
CA GLU A 95 -3.83 1.91 10.56
C GLU A 95 -3.66 2.85 9.37
N GLY A 96 -4.75 3.52 8.98
CA GLY A 96 -4.76 4.41 7.83
C GLY A 96 -5.35 5.77 8.14
N GLU A 97 -4.70 6.81 7.64
CA GLU A 97 -5.19 8.19 7.70
C GLU A 97 -4.98 8.92 6.37
N GLN A 98 -5.93 9.76 5.95
CA GLN A 98 -5.81 10.56 4.72
C GLN A 98 -6.02 12.05 4.94
N ALA A 99 -5.40 12.88 4.10
CA ALA A 99 -5.65 14.32 4.00
C ALA A 99 -5.29 14.83 2.59
N GLY A 100 -6.16 15.64 1.99
CA GLY A 100 -6.02 16.09 0.60
C GLY A 100 -5.71 14.93 -0.34
N CYS A 101 -4.64 15.03 -1.11
CA CYS A 101 -4.19 13.99 -2.05
C CYS A 101 -3.43 12.82 -1.44
N ALA A 102 -3.21 12.78 -0.12
CA ALA A 102 -2.33 11.80 0.53
C ALA A 102 -3.09 10.82 1.44
N PHE A 103 -2.60 9.59 1.49
CA PHE A 103 -2.97 8.57 2.45
C PHE A 103 -1.73 7.89 3.02
N ARG A 104 -1.69 7.75 4.35
CA ARG A 104 -0.64 7.06 5.08
C ARG A 104 -1.18 5.73 5.61
N TRP A 105 -0.46 4.65 5.36
CA TRP A 105 -0.80 3.30 5.79
C TRP A 105 0.34 2.69 6.62
N GLN A 106 0.04 2.22 7.82
CA GLN A 106 1.05 1.70 8.73
C GLN A 106 0.66 0.31 9.25
N TYR A 107 1.58 -0.64 9.17
CA TYR A 107 1.34 -2.02 9.62
C TYR A 107 2.65 -2.80 9.81
N ALA A 108 2.56 -3.97 10.42
CA ALA A 108 3.66 -4.94 10.48
C ALA A 108 3.22 -6.25 9.83
N ARG A 109 4.04 -6.79 8.91
CA ARG A 109 3.71 -7.98 8.11
C ARG A 109 4.87 -8.96 8.08
N ASP A 110 4.53 -10.26 8.13
CA ASP A 110 5.46 -11.34 7.83
C ASP A 110 5.52 -11.55 6.31
N VAL A 111 6.59 -11.03 5.68
CA VAL A 111 6.80 -11.11 4.23
C VAL A 111 7.48 -12.44 3.89
N PRO A 112 6.87 -13.27 3.01
CA PRO A 112 7.50 -14.49 2.54
C PRO A 112 8.67 -14.17 1.60
N ASP A 113 9.76 -14.93 1.73
CA ASP A 113 10.88 -14.94 0.78
C ASP A 113 10.70 -16.09 -0.23
N ALA A 114 11.51 -16.12 -1.29
CA ALA A 114 11.46 -17.14 -2.34
C ALA A 114 11.69 -18.56 -1.82
N ASP A 115 12.42 -18.71 -0.70
CA ASP A 115 12.67 -20.00 -0.03
C ASP A 115 11.56 -20.43 0.94
N GLY A 116 10.50 -19.63 1.08
CA GLY A 116 9.37 -19.87 1.98
C GLY A 116 9.62 -19.45 3.44
N SER A 117 10.82 -18.97 3.77
CA SER A 117 11.05 -18.29 5.05
C SER A 117 10.23 -17.00 5.13
N LYS A 118 9.96 -16.53 6.34
CA LYS A 118 9.22 -15.29 6.57
C LYS A 118 10.06 -14.33 7.39
N THR A 119 10.14 -13.09 6.93
CA THR A 119 10.75 -12.00 7.69
C THR A 119 9.71 -10.96 8.04
N ARG A 120 9.66 -10.59 9.32
CA ARG A 120 8.79 -9.51 9.79
C ARG A 120 9.38 -8.15 9.45
N PHE A 121 8.57 -7.31 8.82
CA PHE A 121 8.87 -5.90 8.57
C PHE A 121 7.75 -5.00 9.07
N GLY A 122 8.09 -3.79 9.50
CA GLY A 122 7.16 -2.69 9.67
C GLY A 122 7.13 -1.84 8.39
N PHE A 123 5.93 -1.42 7.99
CA PHE A 123 5.64 -0.62 6.80
C PHE A 123 5.08 0.74 7.22
N ASP A 124 5.52 1.79 6.51
CA ASP A 124 4.97 3.15 6.58
C ASP A 124 4.88 3.65 5.13
N ASP A 125 3.69 3.50 4.57
CA ASP A 125 3.43 3.71 3.15
C ASP A 125 2.66 5.01 2.95
N TRP A 126 3.08 5.77 1.95
CA TRP A 126 2.51 7.05 1.57
C TRP A 126 2.02 6.98 0.14
N PHE A 127 0.71 6.98 -0.03
CA PHE A 127 0.00 6.99 -1.29
C PHE A 127 -0.35 8.45 -1.63
N ILE A 128 0.12 8.94 -2.77
CA ILE A 128 -0.05 10.32 -3.23
C ILE A 128 -0.76 10.31 -4.57
N LEU A 129 -1.99 10.82 -4.58
CA LEU A 129 -2.83 10.90 -5.77
C LEU A 129 -2.37 12.04 -6.69
N HIS A 130 -2.14 11.75 -7.96
CA HIS A 130 -1.81 12.76 -8.98
C HIS A 130 -3.07 13.28 -9.69
N ASP A 131 -3.93 12.35 -10.08
CA ASP A 131 -5.20 12.62 -10.76
C ASP A 131 -6.20 11.47 -10.50
N GLU A 132 -7.34 11.45 -11.18
CA GLU A 132 -8.38 10.43 -11.00
C GLU A 132 -7.93 8.99 -11.26
N ARG A 133 -6.81 8.79 -11.97
CA ARG A 133 -6.31 7.49 -12.44
C ARG A 133 -4.92 7.12 -11.94
N HIS A 134 -4.08 8.10 -11.60
CA HIS A 134 -2.67 7.87 -11.34
C HIS A 134 -2.27 8.22 -9.90
N MET A 135 -1.41 7.39 -9.31
CA MET A 135 -0.95 7.53 -7.94
C MET A 135 0.49 7.06 -7.78
N SER A 136 1.28 7.77 -6.99
CA SER A 136 2.59 7.30 -6.52
C SER A 136 2.51 6.78 -5.11
N VAL A 137 3.35 5.79 -4.79
CA VAL A 137 3.47 5.21 -3.46
C VAL A 137 4.94 5.20 -3.06
N HIS A 138 5.23 5.74 -1.88
CA HIS A 138 6.52 5.63 -1.23
C HIS A 138 6.35 4.86 0.08
N ALA A 139 7.01 3.71 0.20
CA ALA A 139 6.92 2.84 1.36
C ALA A 139 8.28 2.68 2.03
N SER A 140 8.31 2.84 3.36
CA SER A 140 9.51 2.58 4.18
C SER A 140 9.39 1.23 4.88
N LEU A 141 10.38 0.35 4.67
CA LEU A 141 10.44 -0.97 5.30
C LEU A 141 11.42 -0.94 6.47
N THR A 142 10.95 -1.31 7.65
CA THR A 142 11.75 -1.34 8.88
C THR A 142 11.86 -2.74 9.44
N LYS A 143 13.03 -3.07 10.00
CA LYS A 143 13.27 -4.29 10.77
C LYS A 143 13.83 -3.89 12.13
N LEU A 144 13.16 -4.32 13.21
CA LEU A 144 13.54 -3.97 14.58
C LEU A 144 13.69 -2.44 14.80
N GLY A 145 12.80 -1.66 14.17
CA GLY A 145 12.79 -0.19 14.28
C GLY A 145 13.83 0.55 13.41
N VAL A 146 14.56 -0.17 12.57
CA VAL A 146 15.57 0.42 11.66
C VAL A 146 15.12 0.24 10.23
N GLU A 147 15.11 1.32 9.45
CA GLU A 147 14.83 1.25 8.01
C GLU A 147 15.90 0.41 7.30
N VAL A 148 15.45 -0.53 6.45
CA VAL A 148 16.30 -1.47 5.70
C VAL A 148 16.13 -1.34 4.20
N ALA A 149 14.98 -0.85 3.74
CA ALA A 149 14.68 -0.61 2.33
C ALA A 149 13.56 0.41 2.18
N THR A 150 13.46 1.00 1.00
CA THR A 150 12.29 1.72 0.53
C THR A 150 11.72 1.02 -0.69
N LEU A 151 10.42 1.19 -0.91
CA LEU A 151 9.71 0.74 -2.09
C LEU A 151 9.07 1.96 -2.73
N GLU A 152 9.31 2.12 -4.03
CA GLU A 152 8.67 3.12 -4.87
C GLU A 152 7.72 2.38 -5.81
N ALA A 153 6.46 2.79 -5.85
CA ALA A 153 5.49 2.24 -6.76
C ALA A 153 4.61 3.32 -7.41
N PHE A 154 3.99 2.94 -8.50
CA PHE A 154 3.01 3.74 -9.22
C PHE A 154 1.80 2.86 -9.51
N TYR A 155 0.59 3.36 -9.28
CA TYR A 155 -0.67 2.70 -9.63
C TYR A 155 -1.40 3.50 -10.70
N GLU A 156 -2.03 2.77 -11.62
CA GLU A 156 -2.93 3.27 -12.65
C GLU A 156 -4.26 2.51 -12.60
N LYS A 157 -5.39 3.23 -12.61
CA LYS A 157 -6.72 2.63 -12.83
C LYS A 157 -6.89 2.16 -14.28
N VAL A 158 -7.22 0.88 -14.44
CA VAL A 158 -7.46 0.27 -15.75
C VAL A 158 -8.95 0.32 -16.08
N GLY A 159 -9.32 1.06 -17.14
CA GLY A 159 -10.70 1.21 -17.61
C GLY A 159 -11.14 2.65 -17.78
#